data_AF-A0A4U6DC80-F1
#
_entry.id   AF-A0A4U6DC80-F1
#
_cell.length_a   1.000
_cell.length_b   1.000
_cell.length_c   1.000
_cell.angle_alpha   90.00
_cell.angle_beta   90.00
_cell.angle_gamma   90.00
#
_symmetry.space_group_name_H-M   'P 1'
#
loop_
_entity.id
_entity.type
_entity.pdbx_description
1 polymer ?
#
loop_
_entity_poly.entity_id
_entity_poly.type
_entity_poly.pdbx_seq_one_letter_code
_entity_poly.pdbx_strand_id
1 'polypeptide(L)'
;MIIPAIILSLVFASVGFLVTKNNARYILSGYNTMSAQQRELVDIDGYLRFFKQFHLFLGISVLILVIGISLFNTNFAAVILGIYPLPAYCYFVLKGDRYFPEINNRKIWTKVTVGILFLTMCGVGYLFFNGFKNSEILLEGNNLGEAGGFAFED
;
A
#
# COMPACT_ATOMS: atom_id res chain seq x y z
N MET A 1 -2.60 4.38 16.64
CA MET A 1 -2.97 3.61 15.44
C MET A 1 -4.28 4.05 14.81
N ILE A 2 -5.28 4.48 15.60
CA ILE A 2 -6.60 4.90 15.08
C ILE A 2 -6.53 6.06 14.07
N ILE A 3 -5.90 7.19 14.43
CA ILE A 3 -5.85 8.37 13.54
C ILE A 3 -5.14 8.06 12.21
N PRO A 4 -3.93 7.46 12.19
CA PRO A 4 -3.28 7.06 10.93
C PRO A 4 -4.13 6.09 10.10
N ALA A 5 -4.81 5.14 10.75
CA ALA A 5 -5.68 4.19 10.06
C ALA A 5 -6.85 4.90 9.37
N ILE A 6 -7.53 5.82 10.08
CA ILE A 6 -8.65 6.59 9.51
C ILE A 6 -8.17 7.41 8.31
N ILE A 7 -7.10 8.19 8.46
CA ILE A 7 -6.57 9.04 7.40
C ILE A 7 -6.21 8.21 6.17
N LEU A 8 -5.41 7.15 6.33
CA LEU A 8 -4.95 6.35 5.20
C LEU A 8 -6.10 5.60 4.52
N SER A 9 -7.06 5.11 5.30
CA SER A 9 -8.25 4.43 4.78
C SER A 9 -9.13 5.37 3.96
N LEU A 10 -9.29 6.61 4.43
CA LEU A 10 -10.02 7.64 3.69
C LEU A 10 -9.29 8.01 2.40
N VAL A 11 -7.96 8.14 2.42
CA VAL A 11 -7.16 8.37 1.21
C VAL A 11 -7.39 7.25 0.21
N PHE A 12 -7.22 5.98 0.59
CA PHE A 12 -7.45 4.86 -0.32
C PHE A 12 -8.87 4.82 -0.87
N ALA A 13 -9.89 4.99 -0.02
CA ALA A 13 -11.29 5.00 -0.46
C ALA A 13 -11.58 6.17 -1.42
N SER A 14 -11.04 7.36 -1.14
CA SER A 14 -11.26 8.57 -1.94
C SER A 14 -10.64 8.46 -3.33
N VAL A 15 -9.48 7.79 -3.46
CA VAL A 15 -8.84 7.55 -4.76
C VAL A 15 -9.81 6.89 -5.74
N GLY A 16 -10.66 5.97 -5.26
CA GLY A 16 -11.67 5.27 -6.05
C GLY A 16 -12.68 6.17 -6.79
N PHE A 17 -12.76 7.46 -6.44
CA PHE A 17 -13.63 8.45 -7.05
C PHE A 17 -12.89 9.50 -7.90
N LEU A 18 -11.56 9.52 -7.87
CA LEU A 18 -10.76 10.50 -8.62
C LEU A 18 -10.76 10.23 -10.12
N VAL A 19 -10.79 8.96 -10.52
CA VAL A 19 -10.75 8.56 -11.93
C VAL A 19 -12.15 8.37 -12.47
N THR A 20 -12.46 9.13 -13.52
CA THR A 20 -13.74 9.13 -14.23
C THR A 20 -13.50 8.98 -15.72
N LYS A 21 -14.55 8.64 -16.48
CA LYS A 21 -14.46 8.54 -17.95
C LYS A 21 -13.96 9.83 -18.60
N ASN A 22 -14.33 10.98 -18.05
CA ASN A 22 -13.99 12.30 -18.58
C ASN A 22 -12.51 12.67 -18.38
N ASN A 23 -11.88 12.17 -17.30
CA ASN A 23 -10.50 12.52 -16.97
C ASN A 23 -9.49 11.36 -17.15
N ALA A 24 -9.96 10.12 -17.37
CA ALA A 24 -9.11 8.93 -17.47
C ALA A 24 -8.01 9.10 -18.53
N ARG A 25 -8.30 9.76 -19.66
CA ARG A 25 -7.30 10.03 -20.72
C ARG A 25 -6.09 10.86 -20.27
N TYR A 26 -6.18 11.53 -19.13
CA TYR A 26 -5.11 12.37 -18.59
C TYR A 26 -4.37 11.68 -17.45
N ILE A 27 -5.09 11.02 -16.54
CA ILE A 27 -4.54 10.56 -15.26
C ILE A 27 -4.30 9.05 -15.19
N LEU A 28 -4.95 8.25 -16.05
CA LEU A 28 -4.77 6.80 -16.04
C LEU A 28 -3.53 6.42 -16.86
N SER A 29 -2.44 6.09 -16.16
CA SER A 29 -1.19 5.66 -16.77
C SER A 29 -1.40 4.46 -17.71
N GLY A 30 -0.71 4.47 -18.84
CA GLY A 30 -0.91 3.51 -19.93
C GLY A 30 -2.10 3.85 -20.82
N TYR A 31 -3.24 4.27 -20.27
CA TYR A 31 -4.38 4.76 -21.06
C TYR A 31 -4.11 6.15 -21.66
N ASN A 32 -3.44 7.02 -20.91
CA ASN A 32 -3.07 8.36 -21.36
C ASN A 32 -2.01 8.36 -22.48
N THR A 33 -1.17 7.34 -22.57
CA THR A 33 -0.17 7.17 -23.64
C THR A 33 -0.72 6.45 -24.87
N MET A 34 -1.93 5.89 -24.82
CA MET A 34 -2.56 5.22 -25.96
C MET A 34 -3.06 6.22 -27.01
N SER A 35 -2.98 5.82 -28.28
CA SER A 35 -3.66 6.51 -29.38
C SER A 35 -5.18 6.46 -29.21
N ALA A 36 -5.92 7.30 -29.95
CA ALA A 36 -7.38 7.27 -29.92
C ALA A 36 -7.93 5.88 -30.27
N GLN A 37 -7.38 5.25 -31.32
CA GLN A 37 -7.78 3.92 -31.79
C GLN A 37 -7.49 2.82 -30.75
N GLN A 38 -6.36 2.92 -30.03
CA GLN A 38 -6.02 1.97 -28.97
C GLN A 38 -6.96 2.09 -27.76
N ARG A 39 -7.41 3.30 -27.43
CA ARG A 39 -8.33 3.53 -26.31
C ARG A 39 -9.72 2.96 -26.57
N GLU A 40 -10.17 2.91 -27.83
CA GLU A 40 -11.45 2.30 -28.21
C GLU A 40 -11.50 0.79 -27.92
N LEU A 41 -10.34 0.14 -27.84
CA LEU A 41 -10.21 -1.29 -27.53
C LEU A 41 -10.19 -1.57 -26.01
N VAL A 42 -10.17 -0.54 -25.16
CA VAL A 42 -10.13 -0.67 -23.69
C VAL A 42 -11.54 -0.72 -23.15
N ASP A 43 -11.84 -1.71 -22.30
CA ASP A 43 -13.04 -1.74 -21.47
C ASP A 43 -12.89 -0.73 -20.31
N ILE A 44 -13.01 0.55 -20.64
CA ILE A 44 -12.82 1.64 -19.68
C ILE A 44 -13.91 1.64 -18.61
N ASP A 45 -15.15 1.30 -18.97
CA ASP A 45 -16.27 1.28 -18.03
C ASP A 45 -16.11 0.12 -17.02
N GLY A 46 -15.67 -1.05 -17.47
CA GLY A 46 -15.30 -2.18 -16.61
C GLY A 46 -14.10 -1.87 -15.71
N TYR A 47 -13.05 -1.27 -16.27
CA TYR A 47 -11.87 -0.87 -15.50
C TYR A 47 -12.21 0.13 -14.39
N LEU A 48 -12.99 1.18 -14.68
CA LEU A 48 -13.37 2.18 -13.68
C LEU A 48 -14.23 1.59 -12.57
N ARG A 49 -15.12 0.65 -12.90
CA ARG A 49 -15.91 -0.09 -11.89
C ARG A 49 -15.00 -0.90 -10.97
N PHE A 50 -14.06 -1.65 -11.54
CA PHE A 50 -13.06 -2.40 -10.79
C PHE A 50 -12.18 -1.48 -9.94
N PHE A 51 -11.70 -0.38 -10.50
CA PHE A 51 -10.87 0.62 -9.84
C PHE A 51 -11.55 1.16 -8.58
N LYS A 52 -12.81 1.57 -8.69
CA LYS A 52 -13.61 2.07 -7.56
C LYS A 52 -13.82 1.00 -6.49
N GLN A 53 -14.22 -0.20 -6.91
CA GLN A 53 -14.47 -1.32 -5.98
C GLN A 53 -13.19 -1.71 -5.21
N PHE A 54 -12.05 -1.79 -5.91
CA PHE A 54 -10.77 -2.11 -5.30
C PHE A 54 -10.38 -1.08 -4.24
N HIS A 55 -10.45 0.21 -4.55
CA HIS A 55 -10.04 1.29 -3.64
C HIS A 55 -10.97 1.43 -2.43
N LEU A 56 -12.29 1.24 -2.62
CA LEU A 56 -13.24 1.16 -1.51
C LEU A 56 -12.94 -0.05 -0.60
N PHE A 57 -12.74 -1.22 -1.20
CA PHE A 57 -12.38 -2.43 -0.45
C PHE A 57 -11.05 -2.26 0.30
N LEU A 58 -10.04 -1.66 -0.34
CA LEU A 58 -8.75 -1.41 0.27
C LEU A 58 -8.88 -0.47 1.47
N GLY A 59 -9.59 0.65 1.31
CA GLY A 59 -9.83 1.58 2.42
C GLY A 59 -10.57 0.93 3.59
N ILE A 60 -11.66 0.21 3.34
CA ILE A 60 -12.42 -0.48 4.39
C ILE A 60 -11.58 -1.57 5.07
N SER A 61 -10.89 -2.39 4.28
CA SER A 61 -10.08 -3.50 4.84
C SER A 61 -8.88 -3.00 5.65
N VAL A 62 -8.18 -1.95 5.20
CA VAL A 62 -7.11 -1.30 5.99
C VAL A 62 -7.66 -0.80 7.31
N LEU A 63 -8.81 -0.12 7.31
CA LEU A 63 -9.41 0.42 8.52
C LEU A 63 -9.71 -0.68 9.54
N ILE A 64 -10.41 -1.73 9.09
CA ILE A 64 -10.82 -2.85 9.94
C ILE A 64 -9.60 -3.61 10.46
N LEU A 65 -8.65 -3.96 9.59
CA LEU A 65 -7.48 -4.74 9.97
C LEU A 65 -6.59 -3.97 10.95
N VAL A 66 -6.30 -2.70 10.68
CA VAL A 66 -5.39 -1.92 11.53
C VAL A 66 -6.03 -1.63 12.88
N ILE A 67 -7.31 -1.25 12.92
CA ILE A 67 -8.02 -1.04 14.20
C ILE A 67 -8.10 -2.35 14.97
N GLY A 68 -8.56 -3.43 14.34
CA GLY A 68 -8.70 -4.74 14.98
C GLY A 68 -7.38 -5.27 15.56
N ILE A 69 -6.30 -5.22 14.80
CA ILE A 69 -4.98 -5.67 15.26
C ILE A 69 -4.43 -4.74 16.35
N SER A 70 -4.70 -3.42 16.27
CA SER A 70 -4.21 -2.47 17.27
C SER A 70 -4.77 -2.70 18.68
N LEU A 71 -5.87 -3.44 18.82
CA LEU A 71 -6.42 -3.83 20.12
C LEU A 71 -5.54 -4.87 20.83
N PHE A 72 -4.71 -5.60 20.09
CA PHE A 72 -3.85 -6.66 20.63
C PHE A 72 -2.35 -6.30 20.53
N ASN A 73 -1.94 -5.69 19.42
CA ASN A 73 -0.54 -5.36 19.18
C ASN A 73 -0.39 -4.15 18.24
N THR A 74 -0.01 -3.02 18.83
CA THR A 74 0.21 -1.75 18.13
C THR A 74 1.35 -1.81 17.09
N ASN A 75 2.43 -2.53 17.39
CA ASN A 75 3.57 -2.68 16.48
C ASN A 75 3.17 -3.49 15.24
N PHE A 76 2.44 -4.58 15.43
CA PHE A 76 1.94 -5.38 14.33
C PHE A 76 0.89 -4.62 13.50
N ALA A 77 0.04 -3.81 14.14
CA ALA A 77 -0.88 -2.92 13.43
C ALA A 77 -0.14 -1.92 12.51
N ALA A 78 1.01 -1.39 12.95
CA ALA A 78 1.86 -0.53 12.13
C ALA A 78 2.46 -1.27 10.92
N VAL A 79 2.89 -2.53 11.11
CA VAL A 79 3.35 -3.39 10.01
C VAL A 79 2.23 -3.63 9.00
N ILE A 80 1.01 -3.95 9.45
CA ILE A 80 -0.14 -4.12 8.57
C ILE A 80 -0.44 -2.83 7.80
N LEU A 81 -0.45 -1.68 8.48
CA LEU A 81 -0.70 -0.38 7.85
C LEU A 81 0.31 -0.08 6.73
N GLY A 82 1.59 -0.43 6.91
CA GLY A 82 2.66 -0.18 5.94
C GLY A 82 2.80 -1.24 4.83
N ILE A 83 2.54 -2.51 5.13
CA ILE A 83 2.83 -3.63 4.21
C ILE A 83 1.58 -4.07 3.45
N TYR A 84 0.41 -4.21 4.10
CA TYR A 84 -0.79 -4.79 3.48
C TYR A 84 -1.25 -4.13 2.17
N PRO A 85 -1.15 -2.80 1.98
CA PRO A 85 -1.50 -2.19 0.70
C PRO A 85 -0.67 -2.68 -0.48
N LEU A 86 0.58 -3.10 -0.28
CA LEU A 86 1.50 -3.46 -1.36
C LEU A 86 1.08 -4.74 -2.11
N PRO A 87 0.81 -5.89 -1.47
CA PRO A 87 0.26 -7.06 -2.15
C PRO A 87 -1.14 -6.79 -2.71
N ALA A 88 -1.95 -5.93 -2.07
CA ALA A 88 -3.24 -5.52 -2.62
C ALA A 88 -3.05 -4.76 -3.96
N TYR A 89 -2.08 -3.86 -4.06
CA TYR A 89 -1.74 -3.18 -5.31
C TYR A 89 -1.12 -4.12 -6.35
N CYS A 90 -0.35 -5.14 -5.96
CA CYS A 90 0.08 -6.20 -6.89
C CYS A 90 -1.13 -6.90 -7.53
N TYR A 91 -2.10 -7.32 -6.73
CA TYR A 91 -3.34 -7.89 -7.23
C TYR A 91 -4.11 -6.91 -8.12
N PHE A 92 -4.20 -5.64 -7.73
CA PHE A 92 -4.87 -4.61 -8.51
C PHE A 92 -4.27 -4.46 -9.91
N VAL A 93 -2.94 -4.38 -10.02
CA VAL A 93 -2.25 -4.25 -11.31
C VAL A 93 -2.46 -5.50 -12.17
N LEU A 94 -2.26 -6.70 -11.60
CA LEU A 94 -2.43 -7.97 -12.32
C LEU A 94 -3.87 -8.17 -12.81
N LYS A 95 -4.86 -7.94 -11.94
CA LYS A 95 -6.27 -8.11 -12.29
C LYS A 95 -6.77 -6.99 -13.19
N GLY A 96 -6.28 -5.77 -13.03
CA GLY A 96 -6.60 -4.62 -13.86
C GLY A 96 -6.15 -4.80 -15.31
N ASP A 97 -5.10 -5.60 -15.53
CA ASP A 97 -4.53 -5.81 -16.86
C ASP A 97 -5.55 -6.34 -17.88
N ARG A 98 -6.52 -7.13 -17.40
CA ARG A 98 -7.58 -7.78 -18.21
C ARG A 98 -8.51 -6.82 -18.96
N TYR A 99 -8.63 -5.57 -18.52
CA TYR A 99 -9.59 -4.61 -19.10
C TYR A 99 -9.06 -3.87 -20.31
N PHE A 100 -7.84 -4.16 -20.71
CA PHE A 100 -7.13 -3.45 -21.75
C PHE A 100 -6.61 -4.49 -22.76
N PRO A 101 -6.46 -4.10 -24.03
CA PRO A 101 -5.97 -4.98 -25.09
C PRO A 101 -4.49 -5.33 -24.89
N GLU A 102 -4.07 -6.44 -25.51
CA GLU A 102 -2.65 -6.76 -25.65
C GLU A 102 -2.00 -5.82 -26.68
N ILE A 103 -1.35 -4.77 -26.17
CA ILE A 103 -0.53 -3.86 -26.95
C ILE A 103 0.94 -4.16 -26.63
N ASN A 104 1.82 -3.96 -27.63
CA ASN A 104 3.21 -4.37 -27.56
C ASN A 104 3.89 -3.95 -26.23
N ASN A 105 4.61 -4.90 -25.61
CA ASN A 105 5.31 -4.77 -24.32
C ASN A 105 4.45 -4.54 -23.05
N ARG A 106 3.12 -4.52 -23.13
CA ARG A 106 2.27 -4.26 -21.96
C ARG A 106 2.45 -5.26 -20.82
N LYS A 107 2.50 -6.57 -21.13
CA LYS A 107 2.76 -7.62 -20.14
C LYS A 107 4.13 -7.47 -19.46
N ILE A 108 5.12 -6.91 -20.17
CA ILE A 108 6.45 -6.63 -19.61
C ILE A 108 6.32 -5.51 -18.57
N TRP A 109 5.65 -4.40 -18.93
CA TRP A 109 5.41 -3.30 -18.00
C TRP A 109 4.61 -3.71 -16.77
N THR A 110 3.57 -4.53 -16.94
CA THR A 110 2.81 -5.11 -15.82
C THR A 110 3.71 -5.91 -14.87
N LYS A 111 4.61 -6.75 -15.40
CA LYS A 111 5.59 -7.49 -14.58
C LYS A 111 6.61 -6.56 -13.91
N VAL A 112 7.11 -5.53 -14.61
CA VAL A 112 8.03 -4.54 -14.06
C VAL A 112 7.38 -3.78 -12.90
N THR A 113 6.14 -3.32 -13.06
CA THR A 113 5.39 -2.63 -11.99
C THR A 113 5.20 -3.53 -10.77
N VAL A 114 4.83 -4.79 -10.97
CA VAL A 114 4.71 -5.76 -9.85
C VAL A 114 6.07 -6.02 -9.20
N GLY A 115 7.15 -6.11 -9.98
CA GLY A 115 8.51 -6.25 -9.47
C GLY A 115 8.96 -5.07 -8.61
N ILE A 116 8.64 -3.84 -9.03
CA ILE A 116 8.90 -2.62 -8.24
C ILE A 116 8.11 -2.65 -6.94
N LEU A 117 6.81 -2.98 -6.97
CA LEU A 117 5.98 -3.09 -5.76
C LEU A 117 6.52 -4.14 -4.79
N PHE A 118 6.98 -5.28 -5.31
CA PHE A 118 7.61 -6.32 -4.51
C PHE A 118 8.92 -5.83 -3.86
N LEU A 119 9.76 -5.14 -4.62
CA LEU A 119 10.99 -4.54 -4.08
C LEU A 119 10.68 -3.50 -2.99
N THR A 120 9.68 -2.64 -3.20
CA THR A 120 9.20 -1.69 -2.19
C THR A 120 8.72 -2.43 -0.94
N MET A 121 7.99 -3.55 -1.09
CA MET A 121 7.53 -4.37 0.03
C MET A 121 8.69 -4.95 0.83
N CYS A 122 9.73 -5.47 0.18
CA CYS A 122 10.95 -5.93 0.86
C CYS A 122 11.65 -4.78 1.59
N GLY A 123 11.76 -3.60 0.96
CA GLY A 123 12.37 -2.42 1.57
C GLY A 123 11.63 -1.95 2.83
N VAL A 124 10.30 -1.84 2.76
CA VAL A 124 9.47 -1.47 3.92
C VAL A 124 9.56 -2.53 5.02
N GLY A 125 9.53 -3.82 4.67
CA GLY A 125 9.71 -4.91 5.63
C GLY A 125 11.07 -4.85 6.36
N TYR A 126 12.15 -4.55 5.63
CA TYR A 126 13.48 -4.36 6.20
C TYR A 126 13.53 -3.16 7.16
N LEU A 127 12.88 -2.05 6.81
CA LEU A 127 12.78 -0.88 7.69
C LEU A 127 12.07 -1.20 9.00
N PHE A 128 10.97 -1.96 8.96
CA PHE A 128 10.28 -2.42 10.17
C PHE A 128 11.17 -3.34 11.01
N PHE A 129 11.85 -4.30 10.40
CA PHE A 129 12.74 -5.22 11.10
C PHE A 129 13.84 -4.48 11.87
N ASN A 130 14.51 -3.54 11.21
CA ASN A 130 15.54 -2.71 11.85
C ASN A 130 14.96 -1.78 12.92
N GLY A 131 13.78 -1.20 12.67
CA GLY A 131 13.10 -0.34 13.62
C GLY A 131 12.80 -1.05 14.95
N PHE A 132 12.29 -2.29 14.89
CA PHE A 132 12.01 -3.08 16.09
C PHE A 132 13.29 -3.50 16.82
N LYS A 133 14.33 -3.95 16.10
CA LYS A 133 15.61 -4.30 16.71
C LYS A 133 16.25 -3.14 17.46
N ASN A 134 16.25 -1.95 16.88
CA ASN A 134 16.82 -0.76 17.52
C ASN A 134 16.03 -0.35 18.77
N SER A 135 14.70 -0.56 18.77
CA SER A 135 13.86 -0.24 19.92
C SER A 135 14.15 -1.16 21.11
N GLU A 136 14.40 -2.44 20.85
CA GLU A 136 14.76 -3.42 21.88
C GLU A 136 16.12 -3.09 22.53
N ILE A 137 17.13 -2.74 21.72
CA ILE A 137 18.47 -2.35 22.20
C ILE A 137 18.43 -1.11 23.10
N LEU A 138 17.58 -0.12 22.78
CA LEU A 138 17.44 1.09 23.59
C LEU A 138 16.78 0.82 24.94
N LEU A 139 15.79 -0.09 24.99
CA LEU A 139 15.15 -0.48 26.25
C LEU A 139 16.12 -1.23 27.17
N GLU A 140 16.95 -2.12 26.62
CA GLU A 140 17.97 -2.84 27.38
C GLU A 140 19.06 -1.88 27.91
N GLY A 141 19.54 -0.95 27.08
CA GLY A 141 20.54 0.05 27.49
C GLY A 141 20.06 1.01 28.59
N ASN A 142 18.81 1.46 28.52
CA ASN A 142 18.24 2.33 29.57
C ASN A 142 18.07 1.59 30.90
N ASN A 143 17.63 0.33 30.89
CA ASN A 143 17.51 -0.48 32.09
C ASN A 143 18.87 -0.73 32.77
N LEU A 144 19.93 -0.91 31.99
CA LEU A 144 21.30 -1.05 32.51
C LEU A 144 21.85 0.28 33.06
N GLY A 145 21.49 1.42 32.46
CA GLY A 145 21.86 2.75 32.94
C GLY A 145 21.18 3.12 34.26
N GLU A 146 19.89 2.78 34.42
CA GLU A 146 19.17 2.96 35.68
C GLU A 146 19.72 2.03 36.77
N ALA A 147 19.95 0.74 36.47
CA ALA A 147 20.55 -0.21 37.42
C ALA A 147 21.99 0.18 37.84
N GLY A 148 22.77 0.77 36.93
CA GLY A 148 24.11 1.29 37.24
C GLY A 148 24.08 2.57 38.09
N GLY A 149 23.05 3.40 37.96
CA GLY A 149 22.89 4.63 38.76
C GLY A 149 22.59 4.37 40.24
N PHE A 150 21.90 3.28 40.56
CA PHE A 150 21.63 2.87 41.95
C PHE A 150 22.83 2.21 42.65
N ALA A 151 23.96 1.99 41.96
CA ALA A 151 25.16 1.36 42.52
C ALA A 151 26.24 2.37 42.97
N PHE A 152 25.98 3.68 42.88
CA PHE A 152 26.93 4.74 43.24
C PHE A 152 26.29 5.79 44.18
N GLU A 153 25.58 5.34 45.22
CA GLU A 153 25.29 6.15 46.40
C GLU A 153 25.72 5.33 47.63
N ASP A 154 26.98 5.47 48.04
CA ASP A 154 27.51 5.17 49.38
C ASP A 154 28.82 5.96 49.60
#